data_AF-A0A7J0AQW8-F1
#
_entry.id   AF-A0A7J0AQW8-F1
#
_cell.length_a   1.000
_cell.length_b   1.000
_cell.length_c   1.000
_cell.angle_alpha   90.00
_cell.angle_beta   90.00
_cell.angle_gamma   90.00
#
_symmetry.space_group_name_H-M   'P 1'
#
loop_
_entity.id
_entity.type
_entity.pdbx_description
1 polymer ?
#
loop_
_entity_poly.entity_id
_entity_poly.type
_entity_poly.pdbx_seq_one_letter_code
_entity_poly.pdbx_strand_id
1 'polypeptide(L)'
;MVDTLWKPVKSPFTFMQRDSVSPRHFKVEYPWAYETKYRLAADTMAAIGIYGKPTRPISQEFSTKKEEDYCSLTFHLSGLDPAIPSFVELLSGSDAIVRTEPVANNSVTFRYLSPGKYYARLIEDFNGNGEYDTGNYDLQLQPDLSYYYPKVINIKKNWDKEEQWDVFAVAIDQMKPNAIKKNKPAQDKRNREQTNENEEEEEEIFDPTANPFDPNSKNRRKTGAY
;
A
#
# COMPACT_ATOMS: atom_id res chain seq x y z
N MET A 1 7.56 -23.25 34.24
CA MET A 1 7.34 -21.91 33.66
C MET A 1 8.69 -21.47 33.12
N VAL A 2 8.92 -21.58 31.81
CA VAL A 2 10.25 -21.28 31.23
C VAL A 2 10.30 -19.78 30.98
N ASP A 3 11.09 -19.08 31.79
CA ASP A 3 11.40 -17.67 31.59
C ASP A 3 12.08 -17.51 30.23
N THR A 4 11.46 -16.76 29.32
CA THR A 4 11.96 -16.64 27.95
C THR A 4 13.08 -15.61 27.95
N LEU A 5 14.32 -16.08 28.08
CA LEU A 5 15.49 -15.22 28.05
C LEU A 5 15.64 -14.58 26.65
N TRP A 6 15.47 -13.25 26.58
CA TRP A 6 15.67 -12.50 25.34
C TRP A 6 17.12 -12.59 24.88
N LYS A 7 17.32 -12.92 23.61
CA LYS A 7 18.65 -13.00 22.98
C LYS A 7 18.87 -11.78 22.08
N PRO A 8 20.06 -11.15 22.11
CA PRO A 8 20.37 -10.06 21.19
C PRO A 8 20.34 -10.56 19.75
N VAL A 9 19.91 -9.69 18.83
CA VAL A 9 19.96 -9.97 17.38
C VAL A 9 21.42 -10.09 16.93
N LYS A 10 21.71 -11.09 16.09
CA LYS A 10 23.09 -11.45 15.71
C LYS A 10 23.64 -10.60 14.57
N SER A 11 22.79 -10.22 13.63
CA SER A 11 23.18 -9.45 12.46
C SER A 11 23.06 -7.95 12.72
N PRO A 12 23.88 -7.10 12.08
CA PRO A 12 23.67 -5.66 12.11
C PRO A 12 22.29 -5.35 11.51
N PHE A 13 21.56 -4.44 12.16
CA PHE A 13 20.34 -3.86 11.62
C PHE A 13 20.66 -2.45 11.11
N THR A 14 19.95 -2.02 10.07
CA THR A 14 20.03 -0.64 9.59
C THR A 14 18.95 0.17 10.28
N PHE A 15 19.32 1.30 10.87
CA PHE A 15 18.39 2.25 11.48
C PHE A 15 18.43 3.56 10.69
N MET A 16 17.31 3.95 10.09
CA MET A 16 17.22 5.12 9.23
C MET A 16 16.05 6.01 9.62
N GLN A 17 16.23 7.32 9.50
CA GLN A 17 15.11 8.26 9.51
C GLN A 17 14.29 8.05 8.25
N ARG A 18 12.96 7.93 8.40
CA ARG A 18 12.07 7.64 7.27
C ARG A 18 11.75 8.89 6.44
N ASP A 19 11.63 10.04 7.10
CA ASP A 19 11.11 11.28 6.51
C ASP A 19 11.82 12.48 7.16
N SER A 20 12.29 13.42 6.34
CA SER A 20 12.96 14.65 6.78
C SER A 20 12.03 15.57 7.58
N VAL A 21 10.77 15.71 7.15
CA VAL A 21 9.75 16.56 7.77
C VAL A 21 9.18 15.91 9.04
N SER A 22 9.25 14.58 9.13
CA SER A 22 8.82 13.82 10.30
C SER A 22 10.00 13.14 11.04
N PRO A 23 10.85 13.91 11.76
CA PRO A 23 12.09 13.40 12.36
C PRO A 23 11.92 12.38 13.49
N ARG A 24 10.67 12.00 13.80
CA ARG A 24 10.34 10.98 14.81
C ARG A 24 9.90 9.64 14.20
N HIS A 25 9.83 9.55 12.87
CA HIS A 25 9.53 8.31 12.18
C HIS A 25 10.81 7.65 11.70
N PHE A 26 11.05 6.43 12.17
CA PHE A 26 12.25 5.67 11.87
C PHE A 26 11.90 4.32 11.24
N LYS A 27 12.80 3.82 10.40
CA LYS A 27 12.74 2.49 9.78
C LYS A 27 13.89 1.65 10.32
N VAL A 28 13.57 0.42 10.71
CA VAL A 28 14.56 -0.60 11.07
C VAL A 28 14.53 -1.67 9.99
N GLU A 29 15.64 -1.84 9.29
CA GLU A 29 15.82 -2.93 8.34
C GLU A 29 16.64 -4.04 8.97
N TYR A 30 16.05 -5.23 8.99
CA TYR A 30 16.65 -6.44 9.51
C TYR A 30 15.97 -7.64 8.82
N PRO A 31 16.70 -8.74 8.54
CA PRO A 31 16.10 -9.97 8.03
C PRO A 31 15.30 -10.67 9.15
N TRP A 32 14.10 -10.16 9.41
CA TRP A 32 13.20 -10.69 10.43
C TRP A 32 12.82 -12.14 10.11
N ALA A 33 13.04 -13.05 11.07
CA ALA A 33 12.56 -14.42 10.95
C ALA A 33 11.05 -14.46 11.18
N TYR A 34 10.37 -15.34 10.46
CA TYR A 34 8.92 -15.55 10.62
C TYR A 34 8.57 -16.19 11.97
N GLU A 35 7.31 -16.05 12.38
CA GLU A 35 6.76 -16.60 13.63
C GLU A 35 7.60 -16.31 14.90
N THR A 36 8.34 -15.20 14.90
CA THR A 36 9.29 -14.86 15.95
C THR A 36 8.84 -13.61 16.69
N LYS A 37 8.97 -13.64 18.02
CA LYS A 37 8.75 -12.46 18.87
C LYS A 37 10.03 -11.65 18.98
N TYR A 38 9.91 -10.36 18.71
CA TYR A 38 10.97 -9.39 18.83
C TYR A 38 10.63 -8.33 19.86
N ARG A 39 11.66 -7.77 20.48
CA ARG A 39 11.55 -6.65 21.40
C ARG A 39 12.52 -5.56 20.97
N LEU A 40 11.98 -4.43 20.55
CA LEU A 40 12.74 -3.20 20.39
C LEU A 40 12.85 -2.53 21.75
N ALA A 41 14.07 -2.30 22.21
CA ALA A 41 14.34 -1.60 23.45
C ALA A 41 15.30 -0.44 23.22
N ALA A 42 14.98 0.71 23.79
CA ALA A 42 15.85 1.87 23.82
C ALA A 42 15.97 2.34 25.26
N ASP A 43 17.21 2.58 25.71
CA ASP A 43 17.47 3.02 27.07
C ASP A 43 17.06 4.49 27.29
N THR A 44 17.03 4.90 28.54
CA THR A 44 17.14 6.30 28.93
C THR A 44 18.28 6.97 28.16
N MET A 45 18.05 8.20 27.70
CA MET A 45 19.01 8.98 26.90
C MET A 45 19.30 8.45 25.48
N ALA A 46 18.55 7.47 24.97
CA ALA A 46 18.69 7.03 23.58
C ALA A 46 18.42 8.14 22.54
N ALA A 47 17.64 9.17 22.91
CA ALA A 47 17.46 10.38 22.12
C ALA A 47 17.26 11.59 23.05
N ILE A 48 17.45 12.80 22.51
CA ILE A 48 17.23 14.07 23.20
C ILE A 48 16.21 14.87 22.39
N GLY A 49 15.14 15.34 23.04
CA GLY A 49 14.16 16.21 22.39
C GLY A 49 14.66 17.65 22.23
N ILE A 50 13.94 18.47 21.48
CA ILE A 50 14.30 19.88 21.21
C ILE A 50 14.46 20.77 22.46
N TYR A 51 13.89 20.35 23.59
CA TYR A 51 14.01 21.05 24.88
C TYR A 51 15.15 20.51 25.75
N GLY A 52 16.07 19.71 25.19
CA GLY A 52 17.20 19.13 25.92
C GLY A 52 16.84 18.01 26.90
N LYS A 53 15.59 17.52 26.88
CA LYS A 53 15.15 16.43 27.76
C LYS A 53 15.46 15.07 27.11
N PRO A 54 16.11 14.13 27.83
CA PRO A 54 16.35 12.79 27.33
C PRO A 54 15.05 11.98 27.26
N THR A 55 15.03 11.00 26.35
CA THR A 55 13.94 10.03 26.22
C THR A 55 13.90 9.09 27.43
N ARG A 56 12.68 8.70 27.82
CA ARG A 56 12.39 7.64 28.80
C ARG A 56 12.69 6.26 28.20
N PRO A 57 12.93 5.20 29.00
CA PRO A 57 13.17 3.89 28.41
C PRO A 57 11.94 3.45 27.62
N ILE A 58 12.17 2.94 26.41
CA ILE A 58 11.12 2.43 25.52
C ILE A 58 11.33 0.94 25.40
N SER A 59 10.26 0.17 25.57
CA SER A 59 10.24 -1.25 25.25
C SER A 59 8.96 -1.55 24.48
N GLN A 60 9.13 -2.03 23.24
CA GLN A 60 8.02 -2.38 22.38
C GLN A 60 8.23 -3.79 21.84
N GLU A 61 7.27 -4.66 22.12
CA GLU A 61 7.26 -6.02 21.63
C GLU A 61 6.38 -6.13 20.38
N PHE A 62 6.84 -6.88 19.40
CA PHE A 62 6.08 -7.18 18.19
C PHE A 62 6.38 -8.62 17.74
N SER A 63 5.45 -9.20 17.00
CA SER A 63 5.60 -10.56 16.47
C SER A 63 5.54 -10.51 14.96
N THR A 64 6.41 -11.27 14.30
CA THR A 64 6.29 -11.53 12.87
C THR A 64 5.23 -12.60 12.62
N LYS A 65 4.55 -12.49 11.47
CA LYS A 65 3.55 -13.47 11.05
C LYS A 65 4.23 -14.68 10.39
N LYS A 66 3.43 -15.68 9.99
CA LYS A 66 3.93 -16.78 9.16
C LYS A 66 4.33 -16.24 7.78
N GLU A 67 5.22 -16.94 7.10
CA GLU A 67 5.56 -16.61 5.71
C GLU A 67 4.30 -16.59 4.82
N GLU A 68 3.47 -17.63 4.96
CA GLU A 68 2.19 -17.76 4.24
C GLU A 68 1.20 -16.64 4.58
N ASP A 69 1.35 -15.91 5.69
CA ASP A 69 0.46 -14.79 6.03
C ASP A 69 0.76 -13.53 5.23
N TYR A 70 1.93 -13.48 4.59
CA TYR A 70 2.36 -12.36 3.78
C TYR A 70 2.01 -12.56 2.31
N CYS A 71 2.09 -11.45 1.58
CA CYS A 71 1.80 -11.39 0.15
C CYS A 71 2.84 -10.50 -0.53
N SER A 72 3.01 -10.70 -1.83
CA SER A 72 3.76 -9.78 -2.67
C SER A 72 2.89 -9.21 -3.78
N LEU A 73 3.17 -7.96 -4.15
CA LEU A 73 2.54 -7.28 -5.27
C LEU A 73 3.64 -6.70 -6.15
N THR A 74 3.64 -7.08 -7.43
CA THR A 74 4.54 -6.51 -8.43
C THR A 74 3.74 -5.78 -9.49
N PHE A 75 4.10 -4.52 -9.76
CA PHE A 75 3.60 -3.82 -10.94
C PHE A 75 4.66 -3.87 -12.04
N HIS A 76 4.21 -4.15 -13.26
CA HIS A 76 4.98 -3.97 -14.48
C HIS A 76 4.45 -2.72 -15.18
N LEU A 77 5.29 -1.69 -15.22
CA LEU A 77 4.94 -0.34 -15.66
C LEU A 77 5.27 -0.16 -17.14
N SER A 78 4.39 0.53 -17.87
CA SER A 78 4.64 0.93 -19.25
C SER A 78 4.27 2.40 -19.48
N GLY A 79 4.87 2.99 -20.51
CA GLY A 79 4.62 4.38 -20.91
C GLY A 79 5.52 5.41 -20.25
N LEU A 80 6.25 5.06 -19.18
CA LEU A 80 7.15 5.96 -18.46
C LEU A 80 8.39 6.35 -19.28
N ASP A 81 8.86 7.57 -19.08
CA ASP A 81 10.17 8.02 -19.57
C ASP A 81 11.28 7.42 -18.66
N PRO A 82 12.19 6.59 -19.19
CA PRO A 82 13.29 6.03 -18.41
C PRO A 82 14.26 7.06 -17.82
N ALA A 83 14.26 8.30 -18.33
CA ALA A 83 15.11 9.37 -17.83
C ALA A 83 14.60 10.01 -16.52
N ILE A 84 13.32 9.82 -16.19
CA ILE A 84 12.67 10.44 -15.04
C ILE A 84 12.61 9.40 -13.90
N PRO A 85 13.29 9.62 -12.77
CA PRO A 85 13.10 8.78 -11.58
C PRO A 85 11.63 8.73 -11.20
N SER A 86 11.16 7.57 -10.76
CA SER A 86 9.77 7.41 -10.35
C SER A 86 9.68 6.45 -9.18
N PHE A 87 8.65 6.62 -8.37
CA PHE A 87 8.34 5.70 -7.29
C PHE A 87 6.84 5.45 -7.22
N VAL A 88 6.45 4.34 -6.61
CA VAL A 88 5.05 3.97 -6.44
C VAL A 88 4.72 3.93 -4.96
N GLU A 89 3.57 4.49 -4.63
CA GLU A 89 2.99 4.44 -3.31
C GLU A 89 1.77 3.53 -3.30
N LEU A 90 1.79 2.57 -2.38
CA LEU A 90 0.65 1.75 -2.05
C LEU A 90 -0.19 2.49 -1.00
N LEU A 91 -1.47 2.66 -1.28
CA LEU A 91 -2.42 3.42 -0.48
C LEU A 91 -3.47 2.52 0.15
N SER A 92 -3.99 2.95 1.30
CA SER A 92 -5.15 2.36 1.96
C SER A 92 -6.47 2.87 1.35
N GLY A 93 -7.60 2.30 1.77
CA GLY A 93 -8.93 2.80 1.38
C GLY A 93 -9.26 4.22 1.85
N SER A 94 -8.44 4.82 2.72
CA SER A 94 -8.58 6.21 3.15
C SER A 94 -7.62 7.16 2.43
N ASP A 95 -6.98 6.73 1.33
CA ASP A 95 -5.97 7.50 0.59
C ASP A 95 -4.68 7.76 1.41
N ALA A 96 -4.41 6.93 2.43
CA ALA A 96 -3.23 7.05 3.27
C ALA A 96 -2.10 6.14 2.77
N ILE A 97 -0.87 6.64 2.76
CA ILE A 97 0.31 5.90 2.29
C ILE A 97 0.62 4.74 3.24
N VAL A 98 0.65 3.53 2.71
CA VAL A 98 1.00 2.29 3.42
C VAL A 98 2.48 1.95 3.18
N ARG A 99 2.91 1.99 1.92
CA ARG A 99 4.28 1.69 1.47
C ARG A 99 4.66 2.59 0.31
N THR A 100 5.96 2.84 0.19
CA THR A 100 6.58 3.59 -0.91
C THR A 100 7.78 2.77 -1.35
N GLU A 101 7.88 2.49 -2.64
CA GLU A 101 9.01 1.74 -3.22
C GLU A 101 9.42 2.39 -4.55
N PRO A 102 10.73 2.52 -4.84
CA PRO A 102 11.21 3.08 -6.09
C PRO A 102 10.92 2.16 -7.28
N VAL A 103 10.75 2.75 -8.46
CA VAL A 103 10.65 2.00 -9.71
C VAL A 103 12.05 1.61 -10.17
N ALA A 104 12.25 0.33 -10.47
CA ALA A 104 13.49 -0.19 -11.02
C ALA A 104 13.18 -1.10 -12.21
N ASN A 105 13.83 -0.85 -13.36
CA ASN A 105 13.63 -1.62 -14.60
C ASN A 105 12.14 -1.72 -15.01
N ASN A 106 11.41 -0.60 -14.94
CA ASN A 106 9.96 -0.53 -15.22
C ASN A 106 9.12 -1.48 -14.36
N SER A 107 9.61 -1.85 -13.17
CA SER A 107 8.87 -2.67 -12.23
C SER A 107 9.03 -2.13 -10.82
N VAL A 108 8.03 -2.40 -9.99
CA VAL A 108 8.08 -2.13 -8.56
C VAL A 108 7.47 -3.29 -7.81
N THR A 109 8.15 -3.77 -6.77
CA THR A 109 7.71 -4.92 -5.99
C THR A 109 7.54 -4.55 -4.52
N PHE A 110 6.32 -4.72 -4.03
CA PHE A 110 5.98 -4.59 -2.62
C PHE A 110 5.98 -5.97 -1.96
N ARG A 111 6.93 -6.19 -1.06
CA ARG A 111 7.06 -7.45 -0.30
C ARG A 111 6.46 -7.34 1.10
N TYR A 112 6.07 -8.48 1.66
CA TYR A 112 5.58 -8.60 3.03
C TYR A 112 4.33 -7.76 3.30
N LEU A 113 3.42 -7.68 2.32
CA LEU A 113 2.14 -7.04 2.49
C LEU A 113 1.21 -7.92 3.33
N SER A 114 0.32 -7.29 4.10
CA SER A 114 -0.78 -8.02 4.72
C SER A 114 -1.93 -8.14 3.70
N PRO A 115 -2.76 -9.20 3.77
CA PRO A 115 -3.94 -9.31 2.91
C PRO A 115 -4.90 -8.14 3.14
N GLY A 116 -5.49 -7.63 2.05
CA GLY A 116 -6.38 -6.47 2.12
C GLY A 116 -6.67 -5.84 0.77
N LYS A 117 -7.49 -4.78 0.79
CA LYS A 117 -7.75 -3.91 -0.36
C LYS A 117 -6.73 -2.78 -0.37
N TYR A 118 -6.03 -2.61 -1.50
CA TYR A 118 -5.04 -1.57 -1.71
C TYR A 118 -5.36 -0.76 -2.96
N TYR A 119 -4.83 0.45 -2.99
CA TYR A 119 -4.80 1.32 -4.17
C TYR A 119 -3.35 1.68 -4.44
N ALA A 120 -3.02 2.16 -5.64
CA ALA A 120 -1.66 2.57 -5.97
C ALA A 120 -1.67 3.92 -6.67
N ARG A 121 -0.61 4.71 -6.44
CA ARG A 121 -0.28 5.88 -7.25
C ARG A 121 1.20 5.87 -7.59
N LEU A 122 1.52 6.28 -8.81
CA LEU A 122 2.87 6.47 -9.30
C LEU A 122 3.17 7.97 -9.27
N ILE A 123 4.40 8.31 -8.88
CA ILE A 123 4.89 9.68 -8.87
C ILE A 123 6.14 9.74 -9.75
N GLU A 124 6.14 10.67 -10.68
CA GLU A 124 7.32 11.07 -11.46
C GLU A 124 8.11 12.08 -10.62
N ASP A 125 9.25 11.65 -10.12
CA ASP A 125 10.11 12.40 -9.20
C ASP A 125 11.26 13.03 -9.99
N PHE A 126 11.09 14.31 -10.34
CA PHE A 126 12.04 15.02 -11.19
C PHE A 126 13.37 15.30 -10.48
N ASN A 127 13.42 15.28 -9.15
CA ASN A 127 14.63 15.58 -8.39
C ASN A 127 15.31 14.32 -7.81
N GLY A 128 14.62 13.18 -7.81
CA GLY A 128 15.12 11.89 -7.39
C GLY A 128 15.26 11.71 -5.88
N ASN A 129 14.55 12.48 -5.06
CA ASN A 129 14.60 12.38 -3.60
C ASN A 129 13.73 11.24 -3.03
N GLY A 130 12.85 10.64 -3.83
CA GLY A 130 11.92 9.59 -3.42
C GLY A 130 10.76 10.07 -2.55
N GLU A 131 10.50 11.36 -2.54
CA GLU A 131 9.41 12.03 -1.82
C GLU A 131 8.49 12.74 -2.84
N TYR A 132 7.23 12.96 -2.46
CA TYR A 132 6.33 13.74 -3.30
C TYR A 132 6.53 15.22 -3.02
N ASP A 133 7.02 15.98 -4.00
CA ASP A 133 7.21 17.41 -3.84
C ASP A 133 6.02 18.23 -4.32
N THR A 134 5.58 19.13 -3.45
CA THR A 134 4.66 20.20 -3.84
C THR A 134 5.42 21.28 -4.57
N GLY A 135 4.83 21.82 -5.63
CA GLY A 135 5.43 22.90 -6.41
C GLY A 135 5.76 24.12 -5.55
N ASN A 136 6.79 24.85 -5.97
CA ASN A 136 7.24 26.05 -5.29
C ASN A 136 6.97 27.28 -6.17
N TYR A 137 6.04 28.12 -5.74
CA TYR A 137 5.62 29.29 -6.51
C TYR A 137 6.74 30.32 -6.69
N ASP A 138 7.52 30.59 -5.63
CA ASP A 138 8.60 31.58 -5.66
C ASP A 138 9.75 31.14 -6.59
N LEU A 139 10.00 29.83 -6.64
CA LEU A 139 11.00 29.22 -7.53
C LEU A 139 10.43 28.86 -8.91
N GLN A 140 9.14 29.12 -9.16
CA GLN A 140 8.42 28.72 -10.38
C GLN A 140 8.54 27.22 -10.71
N LEU A 141 8.65 26.37 -9.68
CA LEU A 141 8.74 24.92 -9.82
C LEU A 141 7.34 24.31 -9.76
N GLN A 142 7.02 23.47 -10.73
CA GLN A 142 5.78 22.70 -10.74
C GLN A 142 5.83 21.58 -9.69
N PRO A 143 4.68 21.15 -9.16
CA PRO A 143 4.61 19.94 -8.34
C PRO A 143 4.96 18.69 -9.16
N ASP A 144 5.37 17.64 -8.47
CA ASP A 144 5.52 16.33 -9.10
C ASP A 144 4.19 15.81 -9.62
N LEU A 145 4.26 15.06 -10.73
CA LEU A 145 3.10 14.48 -11.38
C LEU A 145 2.75 13.15 -10.73
N SER A 146 1.47 12.96 -10.43
CA SER A 146 0.95 11.74 -9.81
C SER A 146 -0.13 11.09 -10.66
N TYR A 147 0.01 9.78 -10.90
CA TYR A 147 -0.92 8.98 -11.70
C TYR A 147 -1.49 7.85 -10.83
N TYR A 148 -2.81 7.69 -10.80
CA TYR A 148 -3.46 6.64 -9.99
C TYR A 148 -3.67 5.38 -10.82
N TYR A 149 -3.48 4.22 -10.19
CA TYR A 149 -3.92 2.96 -10.76
C TYR A 149 -5.45 2.90 -10.68
N PRO A 150 -6.16 2.72 -11.81
CA PRO A 150 -7.62 2.91 -11.86
C PRO A 150 -8.42 1.82 -11.16
N LYS A 151 -7.81 0.67 -10.85
CA LYS A 151 -8.51 -0.47 -10.25
C LYS A 151 -8.14 -0.65 -8.78
N VAL A 152 -9.06 -1.22 -8.01
CA VAL A 152 -8.76 -1.68 -6.65
C VAL A 152 -7.94 -2.97 -6.69
N ILE A 153 -6.90 -3.06 -5.87
CA ILE A 153 -6.05 -4.24 -5.77
C ILE A 153 -6.46 -5.03 -4.54
N ASN A 154 -7.21 -6.11 -4.75
CA ASN A 154 -7.57 -7.05 -3.69
C ASN A 154 -6.49 -8.13 -3.57
N ILE A 155 -5.76 -8.17 -2.45
CA ILE A 155 -4.70 -9.14 -2.17
C ILE A 155 -5.17 -10.11 -1.07
N LYS A 156 -4.98 -11.40 -1.32
CA LYS A 156 -5.28 -12.50 -0.41
C LYS A 156 -3.99 -13.07 0.18
N LYS A 157 -4.12 -13.74 1.32
CA LYS A 157 -3.02 -14.43 2.02
C LYS A 157 -2.27 -15.39 1.10
N ASN A 158 -0.94 -15.43 1.22
CA ASN A 158 -0.03 -16.28 0.44
C ASN A 158 -0.12 -16.06 -1.08
N TRP A 159 -0.45 -14.84 -1.51
CA TRP A 159 -0.58 -14.52 -2.94
C TRP A 159 0.58 -13.65 -3.40
N ASP A 160 1.18 -14.06 -4.51
CA ASP A 160 2.08 -13.25 -5.32
C ASP A 160 1.29 -12.74 -6.52
N LYS A 161 0.94 -11.44 -6.48
CA LYS A 161 0.09 -10.82 -7.49
C LYS A 161 0.95 -9.96 -8.41
N GLU A 162 0.80 -10.15 -9.71
CA GLU A 162 1.42 -9.32 -10.73
C GLU A 162 0.35 -8.54 -11.49
N GLU A 163 0.57 -7.24 -11.68
CA GLU A 163 -0.34 -6.36 -12.40
C GLU A 163 0.43 -5.59 -13.47
N GLN A 164 -0.16 -5.47 -14.66
CA GLN A 164 0.34 -4.57 -15.69
C GLN A 164 -0.32 -3.22 -15.54
N TRP A 165 0.49 -2.16 -15.61
CA TRP A 165 0.02 -0.80 -15.49
C TRP A 165 0.64 0.08 -16.57
N ASP A 166 -0.18 0.36 -17.57
CA ASP A 166 0.08 1.43 -18.52
C ASP A 166 -0.36 2.76 -17.92
N VAL A 167 0.61 3.59 -17.59
CA VAL A 167 0.42 4.81 -16.79
C VAL A 167 -0.47 5.82 -17.51
N PHE A 168 -0.43 5.84 -18.84
CA PHE A 168 -1.12 6.84 -19.67
C PHE A 168 -2.34 6.31 -20.42
N ALA A 169 -2.74 5.04 -20.20
CA ALA A 169 -3.87 4.43 -20.90
C ALA A 169 -5.23 5.05 -20.54
N VAL A 170 -5.36 5.60 -19.32
CA VAL A 170 -6.60 6.20 -18.81
C VAL A 170 -6.42 7.71 -18.69
N ALA A 171 -7.45 8.50 -19.00
CA ALA A 171 -7.39 9.94 -18.80
C ALA A 171 -7.22 10.28 -17.31
N ILE A 172 -6.41 11.30 -16.99
CA ILE A 172 -6.03 11.69 -15.62
C ILE A 172 -7.26 11.88 -14.71
N ASP A 173 -8.34 12.47 -15.22
CA ASP A 173 -9.58 12.71 -14.47
C ASP A 173 -10.30 11.42 -14.02
N GLN A 174 -10.07 10.31 -14.74
CA GLN A 174 -10.68 9.00 -14.51
C GLN A 174 -9.74 8.04 -13.78
N MET A 175 -8.46 8.39 -13.61
CA MET A 175 -7.48 7.52 -12.96
C MET A 175 -7.78 7.27 -11.48
N LYS A 176 -8.28 8.27 -10.74
CA LYS A 176 -8.52 8.12 -9.30
C LYS A 176 -9.80 7.30 -9.04
N PRO A 177 -9.70 6.13 -8.38
CA PRO A 177 -10.87 5.31 -8.09
C PRO A 177 -11.88 6.04 -7.20
N ASN A 178 -13.17 5.86 -7.47
CA ASN A 178 -14.24 6.56 -6.76
C ASN A 178 -14.27 6.22 -5.26
N ALA A 179 -13.82 5.02 -4.88
CA ALA A 179 -13.75 4.58 -3.49
C ALA A 179 -12.88 5.49 -2.60
N ILE A 180 -11.78 6.05 -3.14
CA ILE A 180 -10.83 6.89 -2.40
C ILE A 180 -11.05 8.40 -2.59
N LYS A 181 -12.09 8.81 -3.34
CA LYS A 181 -12.42 10.24 -3.49
C LYS A 181 -13.05 10.77 -2.19
N LYS A 182 -12.38 11.74 -1.56
CA LYS A 182 -12.84 12.39 -0.32
C LYS A 182 -14.18 13.13 -0.50
N ASN A 183 -14.40 13.73 -1.66
CA ASN A 183 -15.66 14.37 -1.99
C ASN A 183 -16.28 13.64 -3.18
N LYS A 184 -17.34 12.86 -2.93
CA LYS A 184 -18.08 12.16 -3.98
C LYS A 184 -19.16 13.10 -4.51
N PRO A 185 -19.22 13.37 -5.83
CA PRO A 185 -20.33 14.13 -6.39
C PRO A 185 -21.64 13.40 -6.08
N ALA A 186 -22.71 14.15 -5.83
CA ALA A 186 -24.02 13.58 -5.57
C ALA A 186 -24.46 12.77 -6.81
N GLN A 187 -24.44 11.45 -6.69
CA GLN A 187 -25.01 10.56 -7.72
C GLN A 187 -26.53 10.52 -7.55
N ASP A 188 -27.24 10.53 -8.67
CA ASP A 188 -28.67 10.22 -8.69
C ASP A 188 -28.88 8.81 -8.11
N LYS A 189 -29.91 8.63 -7.27
CA LYS A 189 -30.11 7.41 -6.47
C LYS A 189 -30.12 6.13 -7.33
N ARG A 190 -30.68 6.22 -8.54
CA ARG A 190 -30.73 5.11 -9.51
C ARG A 190 -29.34 4.69 -10.01
N ASN A 191 -28.45 5.65 -10.28
CA ASN A 191 -27.10 5.33 -10.76
C ASN A 191 -26.20 4.74 -9.66
N ARG A 192 -26.46 5.09 -8.39
CA ARG A 192 -25.73 4.55 -7.25
C ARG A 192 -25.99 3.06 -7.03
N GLU A 193 -27.25 2.63 -7.15
CA GLU A 193 -27.62 1.21 -7.04
C GLU A 193 -26.96 0.39 -8.16
N GLN A 194 -27.02 0.88 -9.39
CA GLN A 194 -26.43 0.21 -10.55
C GLN A 194 -24.89 0.15 -10.51
N THR A 195 -24.23 1.18 -9.96
CA THR A 195 -22.76 1.16 -9.79
C THR A 195 -22.34 0.17 -8.70
N ASN A 196 -23.08 0.11 -7.58
CA ASN A 196 -22.81 -0.85 -6.52
C ASN A 196 -23.01 -2.30 -7.01
N GLU A 197 -24.08 -2.55 -7.79
CA GLU A 197 -24.32 -3.88 -8.38
C GLU A 197 -23.17 -4.30 -9.31
N ASN A 198 -22.68 -3.40 -10.16
CA ASN A 198 -21.54 -3.69 -11.04
C ASN A 198 -20.22 -3.91 -10.26
N GLU A 199 -19.98 -3.13 -9.20
CA GLU A 199 -18.81 -3.32 -8.32
C GLU A 199 -18.89 -4.67 -7.59
N GLU A 200 -20.08 -5.09 -7.15
CA GLU A 200 -20.31 -6.40 -6.54
C GLU A 200 -20.12 -7.55 -7.55
N GLU A 201 -20.60 -7.40 -8.79
CA GLU A 201 -20.39 -8.38 -9.86
C GLU A 201 -18.92 -8.52 -10.27
N GLU A 202 -18.13 -7.43 -10.27
CA GLU A 202 -16.68 -7.49 -10.52
C GLU A 202 -15.89 -8.13 -9.35
N GLU A 203 -16.43 -8.07 -8.12
CA GLU A 203 -15.85 -8.75 -6.95
C GLU A 203 -16.16 -10.25 -6.90
N GLU A 204 -17.21 -10.71 -7.59
CA GLU A 204 -17.55 -12.13 -7.75
C GLU A 204 -16.67 -12.80 -8.82
N ILE A 205 -15.54 -13.36 -8.39
CA ILE A 205 -14.70 -14.23 -9.23
C ILE A 205 -15.54 -15.41 -9.75
N PHE A 206 -15.55 -15.60 -11.07
CA PHE A 206 -16.11 -16.78 -11.74
C PHE A 206 -15.50 -18.07 -11.15
N ASP A 207 -16.30 -18.81 -10.39
CA ASP A 207 -15.94 -20.12 -9.86
C ASP A 207 -16.33 -21.20 -10.89
N PRO A 208 -15.36 -21.79 -11.62
CA PRO A 208 -15.65 -22.81 -12.62
C PRO A 208 -16.16 -24.13 -12.01
N THR A 209 -16.14 -24.27 -10.68
CA THR A 209 -16.68 -25.42 -9.96
C THR A 209 -18.06 -25.16 -9.36
N ALA A 210 -18.56 -23.93 -9.45
CA ALA A 210 -19.90 -23.59 -8.98
C ALA A 210 -20.95 -24.33 -9.83
N ASN A 211 -21.78 -25.14 -9.16
CA ASN A 211 -22.89 -25.82 -9.82
C ASN A 211 -24.02 -24.81 -10.08
N PRO A 212 -24.34 -24.48 -11.35
CA PRO A 212 -25.36 -23.50 -11.69
C PRO A 212 -26.78 -23.96 -11.32
N PHE A 213 -26.95 -25.23 -10.94
CA PHE A 213 -28.22 -25.82 -10.54
C PHE A 213 -28.33 -26.11 -9.04
N ASP A 214 -27.38 -25.66 -8.21
CA ASP A 214 -27.51 -25.81 -6.75
C ASP A 214 -28.70 -24.99 -6.23
N PRO A 215 -29.76 -25.64 -5.68
CA PRO A 215 -30.93 -24.94 -5.17
C PRO A 215 -30.64 -24.07 -3.94
N ASN A 216 -29.46 -24.23 -3.32
CA ASN A 216 -29.00 -23.45 -2.18
C ASN A 216 -27.96 -22.37 -2.56
N SER A 217 -27.67 -22.21 -3.85
CA SER A 217 -26.82 -21.14 -4.37
C SER A 217 -27.49 -19.78 -4.16
N LYS A 218 -26.73 -18.83 -3.58
CA LYS A 218 -27.20 -17.46 -3.31
C LYS A 218 -27.35 -16.60 -4.57
N ASN A 219 -26.88 -17.05 -5.73
CA ASN A 219 -26.88 -16.27 -6.99
C ASN A 219 -28.13 -16.52 -7.86
N ARG A 220 -29.32 -16.52 -7.26
CA ARG A 220 -30.57 -16.55 -8.05
C ARG A 220 -30.90 -15.14 -8.54
N ARG A 221 -30.55 -14.86 -9.80
CA ARG A 221 -31.11 -13.73 -10.56
C ARG A 221 -32.64 -13.80 -10.49
N LYS A 222 -33.28 -12.77 -9.94
CA LYS A 222 -34.72 -12.55 -10.11
C LYS A 222 -34.96 -12.18 -11.57
N THR A 223 -35.22 -13.18 -12.41
CA THR A 223 -35.84 -12.95 -13.72
C THR A 223 -37.27 -12.47 -13.47
N GLY A 224 -37.49 -11.17 -13.64
CA GLY A 224 -38.84 -10.61 -13.72
C GLY A 224 -39.55 -11.22 -14.93
N ALA A 225 -40.71 -11.82 -14.69
CA ALA A 225 -41.62 -12.22 -15.75
C ALA A 225 -42.33 -10.97 -16.30
N TYR A 226 -42.38 -10.91 -17.64
CA TYR A 226 -43.13 -10.02 -18.55
C TYR A 226 -44.01 -8.90 -17.96
#